data_AF-A0A969JY05-F1
#
_entry.id   AF-A0A969JY05-F1
#
_cell.length_a   1.000
_cell.length_b   1.000
_cell.length_c   1.000
_cell.angle_alpha   90.00
_cell.angle_beta   90.00
_cell.angle_gamma   90.00
#
_symmetry.space_group_name_H-M   'P 1'
#
loop_
_entity.id
_entity.type
_entity.pdbx_description
1 polymer ?
#
loop_
_entity_poly.entity_id
_entity_poly.type
_entity_poly.pdbx_seq_one_letter_code
_entity_poly.pdbx_strand_id
1 'polypeptide(L)'
;MQAVVFWQGRAALGLSSPGACGDESLVSRPLAQVYGGASDYRIADFEELVNQEVTGDVTNWLDAQGIPAISVLLPDYRVSDFEHNLPAVQALMQWVAAGQSPANTPYP
;
A
#
# COMPACT_ATOMS: atom_id res chain seq x y z
N MET A 1 -0.09 7.33 15.62
CA MET A 1 0.39 6.42 14.56
C MET A 1 0.49 7.21 13.27
N GLN A 2 1.41 6.85 12.37
CA GLN A 2 1.59 7.50 11.06
C GLN A 2 1.61 6.45 9.96
N ALA A 3 1.18 6.83 8.76
CA ALA A 3 1.21 6.00 7.56
C ALA A 3 1.43 6.89 6.34
N VAL A 4 2.01 6.34 5.28
CA VAL A 4 2.31 7.08 4.05
C VAL A 4 1.66 6.38 2.85
N VAL A 5 1.04 7.17 1.98
CA VAL A 5 0.45 6.68 0.73
C VAL A 5 1.10 7.43 -0.42
N PHE A 6 1.67 6.68 -1.37
CA PHE A 6 2.21 7.22 -2.62
C PHE A 6 1.28 6.84 -3.76
N TRP A 7 0.52 7.81 -4.27
CA TRP A 7 -0.19 7.63 -5.53
C TRP A 7 0.79 7.80 -6.69
N GLN A 8 1.06 6.72 -7.40
CA GLN A 8 2.05 6.70 -8.48
C GLN A 8 1.72 5.67 -9.55
N GLY A 9 2.13 5.93 -10.79
CA GLY A 9 2.00 4.94 -11.86
C GLY A 9 0.57 4.53 -12.20
N ARG A 10 0.44 3.38 -12.87
CA ARG A 10 -0.85 2.84 -13.33
C ARG A 10 -0.86 1.31 -13.33
N ALA A 11 -1.97 0.73 -12.90
CA ALA A 11 -2.28 -0.70 -13.03
C ALA A 11 -3.72 -0.86 -13.54
N ALA A 12 -3.98 -1.78 -14.47
CA ALA A 12 -5.23 -1.81 -15.23
C ALA A 12 -6.53 -1.86 -14.38
N LEU A 13 -6.47 -2.41 -13.17
CA LEU A 13 -7.60 -2.53 -12.22
C LEU A 13 -7.31 -1.81 -10.88
N GLY A 14 -6.36 -0.88 -10.87
CA GLY A 14 -5.80 -0.35 -9.65
C GLY A 14 -4.91 -1.37 -8.91
N LEU A 15 -4.02 -0.86 -8.07
CA LEU A 15 -3.17 -1.68 -7.19
C LEU A 15 -2.93 -0.93 -5.89
N SER A 16 -3.03 -1.64 -4.77
CA SER A 16 -2.46 -1.26 -3.48
C SER A 16 -1.31 -2.21 -3.16
N SER A 17 -0.09 -1.72 -3.30
CA SER A 17 1.13 -2.48 -3.04
C SER A 17 1.72 -2.08 -1.69
N PRO A 18 1.93 -3.03 -0.76
CA PRO A 18 2.70 -2.75 0.45
C PRO A 18 4.17 -2.51 0.10
N GLY A 19 4.85 -1.70 0.92
CA GLY A 19 6.31 -1.77 0.98
C GLY A 19 6.75 -3.12 1.56
N ALA A 20 7.70 -3.78 0.91
CA ALA A 20 8.31 -5.02 1.35
C ALA A 20 9.81 -4.98 1.10
N CYS A 21 10.63 -5.20 2.12
CA CYS A 21 12.08 -5.20 1.98
C CYS A 21 12.59 -6.63 2.21
N GLY A 22 13.08 -7.27 1.15
CA GLY A 22 13.39 -8.71 1.17
C GLY A 22 12.14 -9.54 0.89
N ASP A 23 12.00 -10.68 1.55
CA ASP A 23 10.93 -11.64 1.25
C ASP A 23 9.55 -11.21 1.77
N GLU A 24 9.46 -10.23 2.68
CA GLU A 24 8.21 -9.89 3.38
C GLU A 24 8.07 -8.40 3.73
N SER A 25 6.82 -7.96 3.94
CA SER A 25 6.48 -6.66 4.52
C SER A 25 6.47 -6.71 6.05
N LEU A 26 7.16 -5.79 6.71
CA LEU A 26 7.23 -5.73 8.17
C LEU A 26 6.00 -5.06 8.79
N VAL A 27 5.54 -3.94 8.20
CA VAL A 27 4.50 -3.10 8.80
C VAL A 27 3.47 -2.57 7.80
N SER A 28 3.71 -2.72 6.49
CA SER A 28 2.91 -2.08 5.44
C SER A 28 1.76 -2.93 4.91
N ARG A 29 1.81 -4.26 5.06
CA ARG A 29 0.76 -5.16 4.57
C ARG A 29 -0.65 -4.85 5.13
N PRO A 30 -0.84 -4.57 6.44
CA PRO A 30 -2.16 -4.17 6.94
C PRO A 30 -2.67 -2.87 6.30
N LEU A 31 -1.77 -1.91 6.01
CA LEU A 31 -2.12 -0.66 5.35
C LEU A 31 -2.64 -0.92 3.92
N ALA A 32 -1.96 -1.80 3.17
CA ALA A 32 -2.38 -2.20 1.82
C ALA A 32 -3.73 -2.92 1.83
N GLN A 33 -3.99 -3.76 2.83
CA GLN A 33 -5.26 -4.47 2.98
C GLN A 33 -6.43 -3.52 3.27
N VAL A 34 -6.24 -2.56 4.17
CA VAL A 34 -7.28 -1.56 4.48
C VAL A 34 -7.58 -0.71 3.24
N TYR A 35 -6.54 -0.24 2.54
CA TYR A 35 -6.71 0.60 1.38
C TYR A 35 -7.34 -0.17 0.21
N GLY A 36 -6.76 -1.32 -0.17
CA GLY A 36 -7.24 -2.14 -1.28
C GLY A 36 -8.64 -2.68 -1.03
N GLY A 37 -8.96 -3.13 0.18
CA GLY A 37 -10.29 -3.63 0.52
C GLY A 37 -11.40 -2.56 0.48
N ALA A 38 -11.05 -1.29 0.70
CA ALA A 38 -12.01 -0.18 0.65
C ALA A 38 -12.07 0.54 -0.71
N SER A 39 -11.09 0.32 -1.59
CA SER A 39 -11.03 0.86 -2.96
C SER A 39 -11.36 -0.17 -4.04
N ASP A 40 -11.54 -1.43 -3.67
CA ASP A 40 -11.62 -2.58 -4.58
C ASP A 40 -10.39 -2.77 -5.49
N TYR A 41 -9.26 -2.15 -5.13
CA TYR A 41 -8.00 -2.34 -5.85
C TYR A 41 -7.39 -3.69 -5.52
N ARG A 42 -6.68 -4.26 -6.51
CA ARG A 42 -5.87 -5.45 -6.26
C ARG A 42 -4.88 -5.18 -5.13
N ILE A 43 -4.71 -6.13 -4.22
CA ILE A 43 -3.67 -6.11 -3.20
C ILE A 43 -2.61 -7.13 -3.63
N ALA A 44 -1.42 -6.66 -3.96
CA ALA A 44 -0.29 -7.50 -4.32
C ALA A 44 0.99 -6.67 -4.23
N ASP A 45 2.13 -7.34 -4.02
CA ASP A 45 3.42 -6.71 -4.22
C ASP A 45 3.60 -6.36 -5.71
N PHE A 46 3.97 -5.12 -5.98
CA PHE A 46 4.27 -4.66 -7.32
C PHE A 46 5.40 -5.48 -7.97
N GLU A 47 6.44 -5.86 -7.23
CA GLU A 47 7.57 -6.62 -7.75
C GLU A 47 7.16 -8.01 -8.23
N GLU A 48 6.26 -8.68 -7.50
CA GLU A 48 5.66 -9.96 -7.89
C GLU A 48 4.85 -9.84 -9.20
N LEU A 49 4.18 -8.71 -9.42
CA LEU A 49 3.38 -8.49 -10.64
C LEU A 49 4.23 -8.34 -11.89
N VAL A 50 5.39 -7.69 -11.76
CA VAL A 50 6.29 -7.44 -12.89
C VAL A 50 7.41 -8.48 -12.99
N ASN A 51 7.52 -9.38 -12.01
CA ASN A 51 8.56 -10.39 -11.90
C ASN A 51 9.96 -9.78 -12.05
N GLN A 52 10.16 -8.65 -11.40
CA GLN A 52 11.40 -7.88 -11.44
C GLN A 52 11.60 -7.17 -10.10
N GLU A 53 12.80 -7.31 -9.55
CA GLU A 53 13.22 -6.59 -8.35
C GLU A 53 13.22 -5.07 -8.60
N VAL A 54 12.62 -4.31 -7.67
CA VAL A 54 12.55 -2.85 -7.75
C VAL A 54 13.46 -2.23 -6.68
N THR A 55 14.68 -1.89 -7.11
CA THR A 55 15.62 -1.20 -6.22
C THR A 55 15.21 0.26 -6.04
N GLY A 56 15.19 0.74 -4.79
CA GLY A 56 14.92 2.15 -4.47
C GLY A 56 13.45 2.50 -4.30
N ASP A 57 12.56 1.51 -4.13
CA ASP A 57 11.18 1.76 -3.74
C ASP A 57 11.14 2.44 -2.35
N VAL A 58 10.56 3.64 -2.31
CA VAL A 58 10.44 4.45 -1.09
C VAL A 58 9.57 3.78 -0.03
N THR A 59 8.59 2.98 -0.45
CA THR A 59 7.72 2.22 0.46
C THR A 59 8.47 1.06 1.11
N ASN A 60 9.36 0.38 0.37
CA ASN A 60 10.24 -0.65 0.93
C ASN A 60 11.20 -0.04 1.98
N TRP A 61 11.76 1.13 1.70
CA TRP A 61 12.61 1.83 2.68
C TRP A 61 11.85 2.23 3.94
N LEU A 62 10.64 2.81 3.80
CA LEU A 62 9.80 3.23 4.93
C LEU A 62 9.33 2.03 5.77
N ASP A 63 8.95 0.94 5.12
CA ASP A 63 8.59 -0.31 5.79
C ASP A 63 9.74 -0.82 6.67
N ALA A 64 10.97 -0.80 6.14
CA ALA A 64 12.18 -1.13 6.90
C ALA A 64 12.47 -0.16 8.06
N GLN A 65 11.94 1.07 8.04
CA GLN A 65 12.00 2.01 9.16
C GLN A 65 10.87 1.81 10.18
N GLY A 66 9.99 0.81 9.99
CA GLY A 66 8.80 0.61 10.82
C GLY A 66 7.70 1.64 10.57
N ILE A 67 7.68 2.28 9.39
CA ILE A 67 6.66 3.22 8.97
C ILE A 67 5.78 2.54 7.91
N PRO A 68 4.50 2.24 8.20
CA PRO A 68 3.58 1.69 7.20
C PRO A 68 3.50 2.59 5.96
N ALA A 69 3.80 2.02 4.79
CA ALA A 69 3.80 2.75 3.53
C ALA A 69 3.27 1.90 2.37
N ILE A 70 2.45 2.48 1.51
CA ILE A 70 1.91 1.81 0.32
C ILE A 70 2.13 2.62 -0.95
N SER A 71 2.30 1.90 -2.06
CA SER A 71 2.24 2.41 -3.42
C SER A 71 0.86 2.12 -4.00
N VAL A 72 0.17 3.16 -4.44
CA VAL A 72 -1.15 3.07 -5.08
C VAL A 72 -1.00 3.39 -6.57
N LEU A 73 -1.22 2.39 -7.42
CA LEU A 73 -1.26 2.58 -8.86
C LEU A 73 -2.70 2.73 -9.31
N LEU A 74 -3.01 3.84 -9.97
CA LEU A 74 -4.38 4.14 -10.42
C LEU A 74 -4.74 3.34 -11.69
N PRO A 75 -6.04 3.19 -12.02
CA PRO A 75 -6.48 2.58 -13.27
C PRO A 75 -6.01 3.30 -14.53
N ASP A 76 -5.82 4.63 -14.44
CA ASP A 76 -5.44 5.50 -15.55
C ASP A 76 -4.58 6.69 -15.08
N TYR A 77 -3.85 7.31 -16.00
CA TYR A 77 -3.00 8.48 -15.73
C TYR A 77 -3.75 9.82 -15.72
N ARG A 78 -4.98 9.85 -16.21
CA ARG A 78 -5.77 11.08 -16.45
C ARG A 78 -6.93 11.25 -15.50
N VAL A 79 -7.33 10.18 -14.79
CA VAL A 79 -8.41 10.23 -13.82
C VAL A 79 -7.90 9.81 -12.45
N SER A 80 -8.36 10.50 -11.41
CA SER A 80 -8.01 10.22 -10.02
C SER A 80 -8.73 9.02 -9.43
N ASP A 81 -9.74 8.50 -10.13
CA ASP A 81 -10.62 7.43 -9.66
C ASP A 81 -11.19 7.70 -8.26
N PHE A 82 -11.70 8.93 -8.09
CA PHE A 82 -12.06 9.50 -6.80
C PHE A 82 -13.08 8.68 -6.00
N GLU A 83 -14.05 8.07 -6.68
CA GLU A 83 -15.13 7.29 -6.05
C GLU A 83 -14.60 6.06 -5.31
N HIS A 84 -13.56 5.39 -5.82
CA HIS A 84 -12.90 4.27 -5.16
C HIS A 84 -11.85 4.75 -4.13
N ASN A 85 -11.16 5.86 -4.39
CA ASN A 85 -10.07 6.34 -3.54
C ASN A 85 -10.59 7.03 -2.26
N LEU A 86 -11.72 7.74 -2.32
CA LEU A 86 -12.30 8.43 -1.16
C LEU A 86 -12.62 7.50 0.02
N PRO A 87 -13.40 6.41 -0.15
CA PRO A 87 -13.69 5.49 0.95
C PRO A 87 -12.42 4.83 1.49
N ALA A 88 -11.42 4.54 0.64
CA ALA A 88 -10.15 4.00 1.08
C ALA A 88 -9.34 4.97 1.95
N VAL A 89 -9.27 6.24 1.58
CA VAL A 89 -8.62 7.27 2.42
C VAL A 89 -9.37 7.45 3.74
N GLN A 90 -10.71 7.39 3.74
CA GLN A 90 -11.50 7.42 4.97
C GLN A 90 -11.23 6.21 5.87
N ALA A 91 -11.14 5.01 5.29
CA ALA A 91 -10.81 3.78 6.01
C ALA A 91 -9.40 3.86 6.62
N LEU A 92 -8.42 4.40 5.87
CA LEU A 92 -7.08 4.65 6.38
C LEU A 92 -7.06 5.63 7.55
N MET A 93 -7.78 6.76 7.44
CA MET A 93 -7.86 7.74 8.53
C MET A 93 -8.45 7.12 9.80
N GLN A 94 -9.48 6.28 9.67
CA GLN A 94 -10.05 5.53 10.80
C GLN A 94 -9.06 4.52 11.38
N TRP A 95 -8.35 3.78 10.53
CA TRP A 95 -7.34 2.81 10.96
C TRP A 95 -6.18 3.49 11.71
N VAL A 96 -5.68 4.62 11.20
CA VAL A 96 -4.66 5.44 11.88
C VAL A 96 -5.17 5.99 13.21
N ALA A 97 -6.40 6.49 13.26
CA ALA A 97 -7.01 7.03 14.47
C ALA A 97 -7.25 5.96 15.54
N ALA A 98 -7.59 4.73 15.14
CA ALA A 98 -7.76 3.60 16.04
C ALA A 98 -6.45 3.13 16.69
N GLY A 99 -5.28 3.59 16.19
CA GLY A 99 -3.98 3.24 16.75
C GLY A 99 -3.66 1.74 16.65
N GLN A 100 -4.29 1.03 15.69
CA GLN A 100 -3.98 -0.37 15.43
C GLN A 100 -2.53 -0.46 14.94
N SER A 101 -1.60 -0.71 15.87
CA SER A 101 -0.23 -0.98 15.49
C SER A 101 -0.23 -2.23 14.62
N PRO A 102 0.38 -2.22 13.43
CA PRO A 102 0.66 -3.47 12.75
C PRO A 102 1.42 -4.31 13.77
N ALA A 103 0.89 -5.48 14.11
CA ALA A 103 1.67 -6.42 14.89
C ALA A 103 2.97 -6.62 14.11
N ASN A 104 4.13 -6.41 14.74
CA ASN A 104 5.45 -6.75 14.20
C ASN A 104 5.55 -8.28 14.10
N THR A 105 4.72 -8.88 13.26
CA THR A 105 4.73 -10.29 12.93
C THR A 105 5.18 -10.36 11.48
N PRO A 106 6.47 -10.66 11.24
CA PRO A 106 6.90 -11.15 9.93
C PRO A 106 5.94 -12.24 9.49
N TYR A 107 5.42 -12.12 8.27
CA TYR A 107 4.51 -13.07 7.69
C TYR A 107 4.85 -13.25 6.19
N PRO A 108 5.00 -14.51 5.73
CA PRO A 108 5.48 -14.84 4.38
C PRO A 108 4.58 -14.37 3.22
#